data_AF-A0A9X9YCU5-F1
#
_entry.id   AF-A0A9X9YCU5-F1
#
_cell.length_a   1.000
_cell.length_b   1.000
_cell.length_c   1.000
_cell.angle_alpha   90.00
_cell.angle_beta   90.00
_cell.angle_gamma   90.00
#
_symmetry.space_group_name_H-M   'P 1'
#
loop_
_entity.id
_entity.type
_entity.pdbx_description
1 polymer ?
#
loop_
_entity_poly.entity_id
_entity_poly.type
_entity_poly.pdbx_seq_one_letter_code
_entity_poly.pdbx_strand_id
1 'polypeptide(L)' 'MLDVIGIGIGPFNLSLAALIEPTPLRALFLEKRDALVWHPGLALPNSRLQVSPLKDCVTLVDPTRVCT' A
#
# COMPACT_ATOMS: atom_id res chain seq x y z
N MET A 1 -10.38 9.31 -19.22
CA MET A 1 -11.24 8.46 -18.37
C MET A 1 -10.33 7.66 -17.46
N LEU A 2 -10.75 7.31 -16.25
CA LEU A 2 -9.96 6.43 -15.38
C LEU A 2 -10.61 5.06 -15.37
N ASP A 3 -9.80 4.01 -15.28
CA ASP A 3 -10.26 2.63 -15.19
C ASP A 3 -10.46 2.23 -13.71
N VAL A 4 -9.68 2.82 -12.81
CA VAL A 4 -9.75 2.60 -11.36
C VAL A 4 -9.63 3.93 -10.61
N ILE A 5 -10.48 4.11 -9.58
CA ILE A 5 -10.31 5.19 -8.59
C ILE A 5 -10.33 4.56 -7.20
N GLY A 6 -9.24 4.72 -6.45
CA GLY A 6 -9.13 4.31 -5.05
C GLY A 6 -9.33 5.48 -4.10
N ILE A 7 -10.18 5.31 -3.08
CA ILE A 7 -10.39 6.31 -2.02
C ILE A 7 -9.78 5.79 -0.72
N GLY A 8 -8.89 6.59 -0.14
CA GLY A 8 -8.00 6.25 0.98
C GLY A 8 -6.73 5.56 0.50
N ILE A 9 -5.57 5.95 1.05
CA ILE A 9 -4.28 5.30 0.77
C ILE A 9 -3.80 4.65 2.07
N GLY A 10 -4.44 3.54 2.40
CA GLY A 10 -3.95 2.58 3.39
C GLY A 10 -3.13 1.47 2.74
N PRO A 11 -2.63 0.49 3.51
CA PRO A 11 -1.76 -0.59 3.02
C PRO A 11 -2.36 -1.38 1.85
N PHE A 12 -3.68 -1.59 1.85
CA PHE A 12 -4.34 -2.35 0.79
C PHE A 12 -4.42 -1.58 -0.54
N ASN A 13 -4.81 -0.31 -0.51
CA ASN A 13 -4.84 0.51 -1.72
C ASN A 13 -3.42 0.88 -2.19
N LEU A 14 -2.45 0.96 -1.28
CA LEU A 14 -1.04 1.08 -1.63
C LEU A 14 -0.53 -0.17 -2.36
N SER A 15 -0.87 -1.36 -1.86
CA SER A 15 -0.61 -2.64 -2.54
C SER A 15 -1.23 -2.67 -3.94
N LEU A 16 -2.51 -2.30 -4.05
CA LEU A 16 -3.18 -2.24 -5.35
C LEU A 16 -2.52 -1.24 -6.30
N ALA A 17 -2.15 -0.05 -5.81
CA ALA A 17 -1.46 0.96 -6.61
C ALA A 17 -0.12 0.44 -7.15
N ALA A 18 0.68 -0.23 -6.29
CA ALA A 18 1.95 -0.82 -6.69
C ALA A 18 1.79 -1.94 -7.72
N LEU A 19 0.74 -2.76 -7.60
CA LEU A 19 0.45 -3.85 -8.54
C LEU A 19 -0.15 -3.37 -9.87
N ILE A 20 -0.83 -2.21 -9.87
CA ILE A 20 -1.40 -1.60 -11.08
C ILE A 20 -0.33 -0.86 -11.90
N GLU A 21 0.70 -0.30 -11.26
CA GLU A 21 1.78 0.47 -11.91
C GLU A 21 2.34 -0.13 -13.21
N PRO A 22 2.65 -1.44 -13.30
CA PRO A 22 3.19 -2.04 -14.53
C PRO A 22 2.13 -2.40 -15.58
N THR A 23 0.85 -2.09 -15.34
CA THR A 23 -0.27 -2.43 -16.22
C THR A 23 -0.67 -1.24 -17.08
N PRO A 24 -1.41 -1.43 -18.19
CA PRO A 24 -1.91 -0.31 -18.99
C PRO A 24 -3.11 0.42 -18.37
N LEU A 25 -3.55 0.05 -17.17
CA LEU A 25 -4.72 0.65 -16.51
C LEU A 25 -4.41 2.06 -16.02
N ARG A 26 -5.34 2.99 -16.26
CA ARG A 26 -5.25 4.35 -15.72
C ARG A 26 -5.93 4.40 -14.37
N ALA A 27 -5.15 4.56 -13.32
CA ALA A 27 -5.64 4.61 -11.94
C ALA A 27 -5.34 5.95 -11.25
N LEU A 28 -6.22 6.34 -10.34
CA LEU A 28 -6.03 7.47 -9.42
C LEU A 28 -6.34 7.02 -8.00
N PHE A 29 -5.45 7.32 -7.05
CA PHE A 29 -5.66 7.06 -5.64
C PHE A 29 -5.66 8.38 -4.87
N LEU A 30 -6.66 8.58 -4.02
CA LEU A 30 -6.87 9.82 -3.28
C LEU A 30 -6.84 9.54 -1.78
N GLU A 31 -6.04 10.28 -1.03
CA GLU A 31 -6.02 10.25 0.44
C GLU A 31 -6.32 11.64 0.98
N LYS A 32 -7.10 11.69 2.07
CA LYS A 32 -7.46 12.96 2.71
C LYS A 32 -6.31 13.50 3.56
N ARG A 33 -5.50 12.61 4.12
CA ARG A 33 -4.34 12.94 4.96
C ARG A 33 -3.16 13.36 4.10
N ASP A 34 -2.44 14.39 4.56
CA ASP A 34 -1.27 14.93 3.87
C ASP A 34 -0.04 14.00 3.92
N ALA A 35 -0.06 13.00 4.79
CA ALA A 35 1.00 12.04 4.96
C ALA A 35 0.46 10.61 5.16
N LEU A 36 1.19 9.64 4.59
CA LEU A 36 0.92 8.23 4.80
C LEU A 36 1.41 7.82 6.20
N VAL A 37 0.48 7.75 7.14
CA VAL A 37 0.76 7.28 8.50
C VAL A 37 -0.26 6.21 8.88
N TRP A 38 0.23 5.00 9.17
CA TRP A 38 -0.62 3.88 9.56
C TRP A 38 -0.71 3.78 11.09
N HIS A 39 -1.93 3.95 11.63
CA HIS A 39 -2.23 3.89 13.07
C HIS A 39 -1.19 4.61 13.95
N PRO A 40 -0.99 5.94 13.80
CA PRO A 40 0.06 6.66 14.54
C PRO A 40 -0.04 6.50 16.05
N GLY A 41 -1.26 6.47 16.61
CA GLY A 41 -1.48 6.29 18.05
C GLY A 41 -1.16 4.89 18.59
N LEU A 42 -0.87 3.92 17.71
CA LEU A 42 -0.55 2.53 18.07
C LEU A 42 0.92 2.16 17.77
N ALA A 43 1.71 3.08 17.24
CA ALA A 43 3.15 2.93 17.06
C ALA A 43 3.89 3.09 18.40
N LEU A 44 3.56 2.23 19.36
CA LEU A 44 4.13 2.25 20.71
C LEU A 44 5.62 1.87 20.68
N PRO A 45 6.41 2.33 21.65
CA PRO A 45 7.81 1.89 21.78
C PRO A 45 7.90 0.36 21.82
N ASN A 46 8.81 -0.20 21.01
CA ASN A 46 9.05 -1.64 20.86
C ASN A 46 7.91 -2.46 20.23
N SER A 47 6.84 -1.83 19.75
CA SER A 47 5.82 -2.55 18.96
C SER A 47 6.43 -3.11 17.66
N ARG A 48 5.95 -4.28 17.24
CA ARG A 48 6.38 -4.96 16.02
C ARG A 48 5.16 -5.45 15.25
N LEU A 49 5.29 -5.56 13.94
CA LEU A 49 4.29 -6.26 13.12
C LEU A 49 4.24 -7.74 13.55
N GLN A 50 3.01 -8.28 13.65
CA GLN A 50 2.77 -9.69 13.99
C GLN A 50 2.83 -10.63 12.78
N VAL A 51 3.22 -10.10 11.63
CA VAL A 51 3.30 -10.82 10.35
C VAL A 51 4.75 -10.89 9.88
N SER A 52 5.07 -11.92 9.08
CA SER A 52 6.38 -12.03 8.44
C SER A 52 6.66 -10.81 7.54
N PRO A 53 7.90 -10.31 7.47
CA PRO A 53 8.28 -9.28 6.50
C PRO A 53 8.02 -9.68 5.04
N LEU A 54 7.95 -10.98 4.72
CA LEU A 54 7.57 -11.47 3.38
C LEU A 54 6.10 -11.19 3.04
N LYS A 55 5.27 -10.86 4.04
CA LYS A 55 3.89 -10.41 3.87
C LYS A 55 3.85 -8.88 3.75
N ASP A 56 4.72 -8.32 2.92
CA ASP A 56 4.64 -6.93 2.52
C ASP A 56 3.47 -6.73 1.53
N CYS A 57 3.41 -5.57 0.89
CA CYS A 57 2.30 -5.24 -0.01
C CYS A 57 2.30 -6.04 -1.34
N VAL A 58 3.42 -6.59 -1.81
CA VAL A 58 3.52 -7.09 -3.20
C VAL A 58 4.32 -8.40 -3.36
N THR A 59 5.23 -8.72 -2.46
CA THR A 59 6.17 -9.86 -2.54
C THR A 59 5.46 -11.19 -2.77
N LEU A 60 4.30 -11.42 -2.14
CA LEU A 60 3.54 -12.66 -2.33
C LEU A 60 2.88 -12.79 -3.71
N VAL A 61 2.76 -11.70 -4.45
CA VAL A 61 2.22 -11.66 -5.83
C VAL A 61 3.36 -11.65 -6.84
N ASP A 62 4.38 -10.82 -6.60
CA ASP A 62 5.57 -10.68 -7.44
C ASP A 62 6.82 -10.48 -6.57
N PRO A 63 7.60 -11.54 -6.31
CA PRO A 63 8.80 -11.48 -5.48
C PRO A 63 9.94 -10.63 -6.05
N THR A 64 9.85 -10.22 -7.32
CA THR A 64 10.87 -9.35 -7.93
C THR A 64 10.67 -7.87 -7.58
N ARG A 65 9.56 -7.54 -6.93
CA ARG A 65 9.23 -6.20 -6.46
C ARG A 65 9.22 -6.18 -4.94
N VAL A 66 9.81 -5.13 -4.38
CA VAL A 66 9.69 -4.79 -2.96
C VAL A 66 8.89 -3.51 -2.84
N CYS A 67 7.92 -3.48 -1.94
CA CYS A 67 7.17 -2.25 -1.63
C CYS A 67 7.89 -1.54 -0.48
N THR A 68 8.88 -0.72 -0.82
CA THR A 68 9.59 0.20 0.11
C THR A 68 9.25 1.64 -0.18
#